data_AF-A0A2V7PDU5-F1
#
_entry.id   AF-A0A2V7PDU5-F1
#
_cell.length_a   1.000
_cell.length_b   1.000
_cell.length_c   1.000
_cell.angle_alpha   90.00
_cell.angle_beta   90.00
_cell.angle_gamma   90.00
#
_symmetry.space_group_name_H-M   'P 1'
#
loop_
_entity.id
_entity.type
_entity.pdbx_description
1 polymer ?
#
loop_
_entity_poly.entity_id
_entity_poly.type
_entity_poly.pdbx_seq_one_letter_code
_entity_poly.pdbx_strand_id
1 'polypeptide(L)'
;MALAPANRDSATLWTRTTLPRAAALIRFRWRYQDEQVRYAGRGTARIVPPDSLRFDYAGPLGFGSGAAVVIGDSVLWADPAKNFRSLVPAIPMLWAAFGMVRPPADDAAVFGAQLEDSVRQQRRVVWRFVQRDD
;
A
#
# COMPACT_ATOMS: atom_id res chain seq x y z
N MET A 1 -12.46 0.15 22.06
CA MET A 1 -12.86 -1.06 21.32
C MET A 1 -11.64 -1.95 21.18
N ALA A 2 -11.68 -3.20 21.65
CA ALA A 2 -10.51 -4.05 21.71
C ALA A 2 -10.43 -4.95 20.46
N LEU A 3 -9.30 -4.88 19.76
CA LEU A 3 -8.94 -5.89 18.77
C LEU A 3 -8.51 -7.16 19.53
N ALA A 4 -8.98 -8.33 19.10
CA ALA A 4 -8.57 -9.60 19.69
C ALA A 4 -7.51 -10.28 18.83
N PRO A 5 -6.62 -11.10 19.40
CA PRO A 5 -5.74 -11.97 18.62
C PRO A 5 -6.54 -12.76 17.58
N ALA A 6 -6.04 -12.84 16.36
CA ALA A 6 -6.72 -13.48 15.25
C ALA A 6 -5.77 -14.38 14.46
N ASN A 7 -6.34 -15.34 13.72
CA ASN A 7 -5.57 -16.25 12.89
C ASN A 7 -4.91 -15.50 11.72
N ARG A 8 -3.59 -15.65 11.56
CA ARG A 8 -2.82 -15.11 10.44
C ARG A 8 -3.35 -15.59 9.08
N ASP A 9 -3.77 -16.85 8.97
CA ASP A 9 -4.26 -17.39 7.70
C ASP A 9 -5.54 -16.69 7.23
N SER A 10 -6.40 -16.28 8.18
CA SER A 10 -7.61 -15.51 7.86
C SER A 10 -7.27 -14.11 7.35
N ALA A 11 -6.27 -13.46 7.94
CA ALA A 11 -5.77 -12.17 7.45
C ALA A 11 -5.14 -12.31 6.06
N THR A 12 -4.31 -13.32 5.84
CA THR A 12 -3.69 -13.62 4.53
C THR A 12 -4.73 -13.96 3.47
N LEU A 13 -5.78 -14.70 3.82
CA LEU A 13 -6.88 -14.98 2.89
C LEU A 13 -7.61 -13.68 2.53
N TRP A 14 -7.86 -12.82 3.52
CA TRP A 14 -8.46 -11.50 3.28
C TRP A 14 -7.57 -10.62 2.40
N THR A 15 -6.25 -10.53 2.65
CA THR A 15 -5.35 -9.68 1.82
C THR A 15 -5.35 -10.13 0.36
N ARG A 16 -5.40 -11.44 0.08
CA ARG A 16 -5.54 -11.96 -1.29
C ARG A 16 -6.78 -11.46 -2.02
N THR A 17 -7.86 -11.15 -1.30
CA THR A 17 -9.08 -10.57 -1.90
C THR A 17 -8.90 -9.14 -2.39
N THR A 18 -7.87 -8.44 -1.91
CA THR A 18 -7.51 -7.06 -2.30
C THR A 18 -6.58 -7.00 -3.50
N LEU A 19 -5.95 -8.13 -3.88
CA LEU A 19 -5.01 -8.18 -4.98
C LEU A 19 -5.73 -8.16 -6.33
N PRO A 20 -5.21 -7.41 -7.33
CA PRO A 20 -5.75 -7.47 -8.68
C PRO A 20 -5.56 -8.87 -9.25
N ARG A 21 -6.56 -9.34 -10.00
CA ARG A 21 -6.56 -10.67 -10.64
C ARG A 21 -5.87 -10.68 -12.01
N ALA A 22 -5.64 -9.50 -12.58
CA ALA A 22 -5.03 -9.31 -13.88
C ALA A 22 -4.12 -8.08 -13.85
N ALA A 23 -3.26 -7.95 -14.85
CA ALA A 23 -2.44 -6.76 -14.99
C ALA A 23 -3.30 -5.49 -15.12
N ALA A 24 -2.89 -4.41 -14.47
CA ALA A 24 -3.61 -3.15 -14.45
C ALA A 24 -2.70 -1.96 -14.73
N LEU A 25 -3.22 -0.97 -15.46
CA LEU A 25 -2.60 0.34 -15.68
C LEU A 25 -3.50 1.42 -15.07
N ILE A 26 -3.01 2.09 -14.04
CA ILE A 26 -3.75 3.14 -13.32
C ILE A 26 -3.05 4.47 -13.57
N ARG A 27 -3.79 5.45 -14.11
CA ARG A 27 -3.32 6.85 -14.24
C ARG A 27 -4.07 7.71 -13.24
N PHE A 28 -3.35 8.53 -12.49
CA PHE A 28 -3.94 9.28 -11.39
C PHE A 28 -3.21 10.59 -11.11
N ARG A 29 -3.84 11.42 -10.28
CA ARG A 29 -3.22 12.59 -9.67
C ARG A 29 -2.98 12.29 -8.21
N TRP A 30 -1.86 12.72 -7.66
CA TRP A 30 -1.48 12.45 -6.28
C TRP A 30 -1.19 13.75 -5.53
N ARG A 31 -1.34 13.67 -4.21
CA ARG A 31 -0.94 14.69 -3.24
C ARG A 31 -0.31 13.95 -2.06
N TYR A 32 0.83 14.42 -1.61
CA TYR A 32 1.53 13.95 -0.42
C TYR A 32 1.79 15.13 0.49
N GLN A 33 1.56 14.96 1.78
CA GLN A 33 1.81 15.99 2.77
C GLN A 33 2.27 15.32 4.06
N ASP A 34 3.36 15.84 4.62
CA ASP A 34 3.77 15.60 6.00
C ASP A 34 3.99 16.95 6.71
N GLU A 35 4.69 16.95 7.85
CA GLU A 35 4.95 18.15 8.64
C GLU A 35 5.89 19.15 7.93
N GLN A 36 6.75 18.66 7.02
CA GLN A 36 7.81 19.46 6.40
C GLN A 36 7.52 19.80 4.94
N VAL A 37 6.82 18.92 4.22
CA VAL A 37 6.68 19.02 2.77
C VAL A 37 5.25 18.83 2.29
N ARG A 38 4.96 19.50 1.17
CA ARG A 38 3.71 19.34 0.40
C ARG A 38 4.08 19.12 -1.05
N TYR A 39 3.75 17.95 -1.57
CA TYR A 39 3.98 17.55 -2.95
C TYR A 39 2.66 17.19 -3.63
N ALA A 40 2.61 17.39 -4.94
CA ALA A 40 1.47 16.98 -5.75
C ALA A 40 1.95 16.69 -7.17
N GLY A 41 1.21 15.86 -7.90
CA GLY A 41 1.63 15.53 -9.25
C GLY A 41 0.71 14.59 -10.00
N ARG A 42 1.26 14.00 -11.05
CA ARG A 42 0.64 12.92 -11.83
C ARG A 42 1.43 11.64 -11.63
N GLY A 43 0.72 10.52 -11.63
CA GLY A 43 1.30 9.20 -11.44
C GLY A 43 0.71 8.21 -12.44
N THR A 44 1.52 7.22 -12.79
CA THR A 44 1.09 6.01 -13.49
C THR A 44 1.60 4.80 -12.73
N ALA A 45 0.71 3.88 -12.40
CA ALA A 45 1.05 2.60 -11.81
C ALA A 45 0.74 1.48 -12.79
N ARG A 46 1.70 0.58 -13.00
CA ARG A 46 1.51 -0.69 -13.70
C ARG A 46 1.65 -1.80 -12.67
N ILE A 47 0.59 -2.54 -12.45
CA ILE A 47 0.56 -3.63 -11.47
C ILE A 47 0.42 -4.94 -12.22
N VAL A 48 1.28 -5.89 -11.91
CA VAL A 48 1.24 -7.25 -12.43
C VAL A 48 1.16 -8.19 -11.23
N PRO A 49 0.12 -9.05 -11.14
CA PRO A 49 0.04 -10.05 -10.09
C PRO A 49 1.26 -11.00 -10.11
N PRO A 50 1.66 -11.55 -8.96
CA PRO A 50 1.01 -11.39 -7.66
C PRO A 50 1.32 -10.06 -6.94
N ASP A 51 2.48 -9.45 -7.21
CA ASP A 51 3.00 -8.37 -6.37
C ASP A 51 4.07 -7.49 -7.03
N SER A 52 4.05 -7.38 -8.35
CA SER A 52 4.96 -6.50 -9.09
C SER A 52 4.29 -5.16 -9.40
N LEU A 53 4.98 -4.06 -9.10
CA LEU A 53 4.51 -2.70 -9.37
C LEU A 53 5.62 -1.89 -10.04
N ARG A 54 5.31 -1.25 -11.16
CA ARG A 54 6.06 -0.10 -11.66
C ARG A 54 5.27 1.17 -11.36
N PHE A 55 5.92 2.13 -10.73
CA PHE A 55 5.35 3.44 -10.42
C PHE A 55 6.17 4.53 -11.08
N ASP A 56 5.57 5.24 -12.02
CA ASP A 56 6.11 6.43 -12.67
C ASP A 56 5.41 7.67 -12.08
N TYR A 57 6.17 8.65 -11.60
CA TYR A 57 5.62 9.86 -10.99
C TYR A 57 6.29 11.12 -11.51
N ALA A 58 5.52 12.21 -11.54
CA ALA A 58 6.03 13.53 -11.89
C ALA A 58 5.29 14.60 -11.10
N GLY A 59 6.05 15.50 -10.48
CA GLY A 59 5.53 16.72 -9.87
C GLY A 59 5.12 17.77 -10.93
N PRO A 60 4.70 18.97 -10.50
CA PRO A 60 4.28 20.02 -11.40
C PRO A 60 5.46 20.49 -12.25
N LEU A 61 5.20 20.77 -13.54
CA LEU A 61 6.22 21.20 -14.51
C LEU A 61 7.39 20.20 -14.70
N GLY A 62 7.24 18.94 -14.26
CA GLY A 62 8.27 17.91 -14.40
C GLY A 62 9.33 17.90 -13.31
N PHE A 63 9.27 18.81 -12.34
CA PHE A 63 10.16 18.77 -11.17
C PHE A 63 9.78 17.63 -10.22
N GLY A 64 10.78 16.97 -9.63
CA GLY A 64 10.57 15.85 -8.72
C GLY A 64 9.93 14.63 -9.40
N SER A 65 10.30 14.36 -10.65
CA SER A 65 9.90 13.16 -11.36
C SER A 65 10.83 11.98 -11.09
N GLY A 66 10.32 10.78 -11.36
CA GLY A 66 11.09 9.56 -11.27
C GLY A 66 10.24 8.34 -11.56
N ALA A 67 10.88 7.18 -11.45
CA ALA A 67 10.22 5.90 -11.56
C ALA A 67 10.79 4.92 -10.53
N ALA A 68 9.99 3.94 -10.15
CA ALA A 68 10.41 2.84 -9.30
C ALA A 68 9.75 1.53 -9.72
N VAL A 69 10.45 0.43 -9.46
CA VAL A 69 9.94 -0.93 -9.55
C VAL A 69 10.01 -1.55 -8.17
N VAL A 70 8.87 -2.07 -7.72
CA VAL A 70 8.67 -2.71 -6.43
C VAL A 70 8.22 -4.14 -6.68
N ILE A 71 8.82 -5.08 -5.96
CA ILE A 71 8.39 -6.48 -5.92
C ILE A 71 8.14 -6.81 -4.46
N GLY A 72 6.91 -7.20 -4.15
CA GLY A 72 6.51 -7.45 -2.79
C GLY A 72 6.64 -6.18 -1.93
N ASP A 73 7.45 -6.26 -0.88
CA ASP A 73 7.74 -5.15 0.03
C ASP A 73 9.12 -4.49 -0.24
N SER A 74 9.79 -4.90 -1.33
CA SER A 74 11.14 -4.48 -1.68
C SER A 74 11.18 -3.58 -2.91
N VAL A 75 12.06 -2.58 -2.87
CA VAL A 75 12.37 -1.73 -4.02
C VAL A 75 13.45 -2.41 -4.86
N LEU A 76 13.06 -2.92 -6.02
CA LEU A 76 14.02 -3.52 -6.97
C LEU A 76 14.88 -2.43 -7.62
N TRP A 77 14.26 -1.32 -8.00
CA TRP A 77 14.92 -0.21 -8.69
C TRP A 77 14.15 1.08 -8.46
N ALA A 78 14.87 2.20 -8.34
CA ALA A 78 14.26 3.53 -8.32
C ALA A 78 15.24 4.57 -8.88
N ASP A 79 14.72 5.49 -9.67
CA ASP A 79 15.49 6.58 -10.26
C ASP A 79 14.67 7.88 -10.32
N PRO A 80 15.10 8.97 -9.65
CA PRO A 80 16.16 9.00 -8.64
C PRO A 80 15.71 8.32 -7.34
N ALA A 81 16.55 7.44 -6.77
CA ALA A 81 16.20 6.68 -5.56
C ALA A 81 15.84 7.57 -4.35
N LYS A 82 16.56 8.70 -4.18
CA LYS A 82 16.30 9.67 -3.09
C LYS A 82 14.91 10.29 -3.20
N ASN A 83 14.50 10.67 -4.41
CA ASN A 83 13.19 11.27 -4.64
C ASN A 83 12.08 10.28 -4.36
N PHE A 84 12.26 9.02 -4.79
CA PHE A 84 11.27 7.98 -4.55
C PHE A 84 11.09 7.71 -3.05
N ARG A 85 12.19 7.57 -2.29
CA ARG A 85 12.13 7.36 -0.83
C ARG A 85 11.51 8.54 -0.08
N SER A 86 11.71 9.77 -0.57
CA SER A 86 11.08 10.96 0.01
C SER A 86 9.58 11.03 -0.25
N LEU A 87 9.08 10.45 -1.36
CA LEU A 87 7.67 10.44 -1.73
C LEU A 87 6.92 9.23 -1.15
N VAL A 88 7.61 8.09 -1.06
CA VAL A 88 7.06 6.82 -0.58
C VAL A 88 7.87 6.40 0.65
N PRO A 89 7.45 6.83 1.86
CA PRO A 89 8.19 6.52 3.08
C PRO A 89 8.09 5.04 3.48
N ALA A 90 7.02 4.34 3.06
CA ALA A 90 6.83 2.92 3.30
C ALA A 90 6.14 2.24 2.11
N ILE A 91 6.67 1.10 1.67
CA ILE A 91 6.13 0.32 0.54
C ILE A 91 4.70 -0.19 0.81
N PRO A 92 4.35 -0.67 2.01
CA PRO A 92 2.96 -1.02 2.31
C PRO A 92 1.96 0.14 2.12
N MET A 93 2.38 1.39 2.37
CA MET A 93 1.53 2.56 2.11
C MET A 93 1.29 2.78 0.61
N LEU A 94 2.30 2.54 -0.23
CA LEU A 94 2.15 2.63 -1.68
C LEU A 94 1.13 1.62 -2.19
N TRP A 95 1.20 0.37 -1.73
CA TRP A 95 0.21 -0.65 -2.07
C TRP A 95 -1.19 -0.26 -1.60
N ALA A 96 -1.31 0.24 -0.37
CA ALA A 96 -2.58 0.68 0.20
C ALA A 96 -3.21 1.85 -0.59
N ALA A 97 -2.40 2.75 -1.16
CA ALA A 97 -2.89 3.83 -2.03
C ALA A 97 -3.59 3.30 -3.29
N PHE A 98 -3.32 2.07 -3.70
CA PHE A 98 -3.99 1.37 -4.80
C PHE A 98 -5.05 0.37 -4.34
N GLY A 99 -5.43 0.39 -3.05
CA GLY A 99 -6.43 -0.52 -2.48
C GLY A 99 -5.93 -1.95 -2.25
N MET A 100 -4.62 -2.18 -2.33
CA MET A 100 -4.00 -3.48 -2.10
C MET A 100 -3.38 -3.51 -0.70
N VAL A 101 -3.64 -4.59 0.03
CA VAL A 101 -3.06 -4.79 1.36
C VAL A 101 -2.05 -5.92 1.30
N ARG A 102 -0.86 -5.67 1.85
CA ARG A 102 0.21 -6.65 1.94
C ARG A 102 -0.12 -7.67 3.03
N PRO A 103 0.16 -8.97 2.80
CA PRO A 103 -0.02 -9.97 3.84
C PRO A 103 0.89 -9.65 5.05
N PRO A 104 0.46 -10.01 6.27
CA PRO A 104 1.32 -9.88 7.45
C PRO A 104 2.61 -10.71 7.27
N ALA A 105 3.74 -10.24 7.82
CA ALA A 105 4.95 -11.05 7.91
C ALA A 105 4.70 -12.39 8.64
N ASP A 106 5.58 -13.38 8.47
CA ASP A 106 5.41 -14.71 9.06
C ASP A 106 5.40 -14.68 10.59
N ASP A 107 6.14 -13.75 11.20
CA ASP A 107 6.25 -13.55 12.64
C ASP A 107 5.33 -12.44 13.19
N ALA A 108 4.49 -11.84 12.33
CA ALA A 108 3.63 -10.73 12.73
C ALA A 108 2.52 -11.19 13.70
N ALA A 109 2.33 -10.43 14.78
CA ALA A 109 1.17 -10.59 15.64
C ALA A 109 -0.07 -10.00 14.95
N VAL A 110 -1.08 -10.85 14.75
CA VAL A 110 -2.31 -10.48 14.02
C VAL A 110 -3.46 -10.30 15.01
N PHE A 111 -4.15 -9.17 14.87
CA PHE A 111 -5.37 -8.87 15.61
C PHE A 111 -6.51 -8.53 14.65
N GLY A 112 -7.73 -8.84 15.05
CA GLY A 112 -8.92 -8.58 14.24
C GLY A 112 -10.15 -8.23 15.07
N ALA A 113 -11.12 -7.60 14.41
CA ALA A 113 -12.46 -7.41 14.92
C ALA A 113 -13.46 -7.36 13.77
N GLN A 114 -14.70 -7.78 14.03
CA GLN A 114 -15.82 -7.58 13.12
C GLN A 114 -16.73 -6.52 13.71
N LEU A 115 -16.99 -5.49 12.91
CA LEU A 115 -17.80 -4.35 13.27
C LEU A 115 -19.15 -4.47 12.58
N GLU A 116 -20.23 -4.36 13.35
CA GLU A 116 -21.53 -4.07 12.79
C GLU A 116 -21.67 -2.56 12.66
N ASP A 117 -21.71 -2.06 11.43
CA ASP A 117 -22.08 -0.68 11.16
C ASP A 117 -23.60 -0.56 11.34
N SER A 118 -24.05 -0.11 12.50
CA SER A 118 -25.47 0.04 12.84
C SER A 118 -26.20 1.01 11.90
N VAL A 119 -25.47 1.92 11.25
CA VAL A 119 -26.03 2.94 10.33
C VAL A 119 -26.19 2.38 8.93
N ARG A 120 -25.24 1.54 8.47
CA ARG A 120 -25.26 0.95 7.11
C ARG A 120 -25.70 -0.51 7.06
N GLN A 121 -25.97 -1.14 8.20
CA GLN A 121 -26.17 -2.58 8.34
C GLN A 121 -25.07 -3.41 7.63
N GLN A 122 -23.84 -2.88 7.60
CA GLN A 122 -22.71 -3.52 6.93
C GLN A 122 -21.73 -4.07 7.95
N ARG A 123 -21.34 -5.33 7.75
CA ARG A 123 -20.27 -5.96 8.52
C ARG A 123 -18.92 -5.50 7.97
N ARG A 124 -18.15 -4.77 8.76
CA ARG A 124 -16.77 -4.42 8.41
C ARG A 124 -15.81 -5.32 9.15
N VAL A 125 -14.72 -5.70 8.52
CA VAL A 125 -13.63 -6.42 9.17
C VAL A 125 -12.47 -5.47 9.32
N VAL A 126 -11.91 -5.39 10.52
CA VAL A 126 -10.70 -4.62 10.82
C VAL A 126 -9.59 -5.59 11.16
N TRP A 127 -8.43 -5.36 10.57
CA TRP A 127 -7.20 -6.11 10.82
C TRP A 127 -6.11 -5.15 11.33
N ARG A 128 -5.29 -5.63 12.26
CA ARG A 128 -4.05 -4.96 12.68
C ARG A 128 -2.93 -5.98 12.69
N PHE A 129 -1.83 -5.63 12.03
CA PHE A 129 -0.60 -6.42 12.03
C PHE A 129 0.46 -5.66 12.82
N VAL A 130 1.13 -6.36 13.73
CA VAL A 130 2.27 -5.83 14.47
C VAL A 130 3.47 -6.70 14.11
N GLN A 131 4.40 -6.12 13.37
CA GLN A 131 5.61 -6.78 12.89
C GLN A 131 6.83 -5.95 13.30
N ARG A 132 8.00 -6.58 13.39
CA ARG A 132 9.25 -5.87 13.66
C ARG A 132 9.67 -5.12 12.40
N ASP A 133 10.29 -3.96 12.58
CA ASP A 133 11.00 -3.29 11.50
C ASP A 133 12.33 -4.02 11.29
N ASP A 134 12.67 -4.30 10.03
CA ASP A 134 14.00 -4.76 9.60
C ASP A 134 14.97 -3.58 9.45
#